data_AF-S8CQJ0-F1
#
_entry.id   AF-S8CQJ0-F1
#
_cell.length_a   1.000
_cell.length_b   1.000
_cell.length_c   1.000
_cell.angle_alpha   90.00
_cell.angle_beta   90.00
_cell.angle_gamma   90.00
#
_symmetry.space_group_name_H-M   'P 1'
#
loop_
_entity.id
_entity.type
_entity.pdbx_description
1 polymer ?
#
loop_
_entity_poly.entity_id
_entity_poly.type
_entity_poly.pdbx_seq_one_letter_code
_entity_poly.pdbx_strand_id
1 'polypeptide(L)'
;KPESKENNGVEMSKNALFRAIEPSSSIVSFVEDNLLGRRRERTLQRAGYNTEISAPLDNVPFSSGSERERIEVPLFRNKLEFFAAAKTSSSLPSPDLPEIAFAGCSNVGKSSLLNSLTRQWGMARTSDKPGLTQTINFFKLGPKLHLVDLPGYGFAYAKEEVKDAWEELVKEYVTRRSSLKRVCLLVDTKWGMKPRDGELIDLMEQSRTKYQIVLTKTDLVLPMNVARRAMEIEEKLKLMKSAVQPLMMVSSKTGGGIRCLRTALAAVARVVRR
;
A
#
# COMPACT_ATOMS: atom_id res chain seq x y z
N LYS A 1 8.34 28.98 52.12
CA LYS A 1 9.20 28.08 51.30
C LYS A 1 9.14 26.70 51.92
N PRO A 2 8.91 25.62 51.15
CA PRO A 2 9.64 25.33 49.91
C PRO A 2 8.79 25.35 48.65
N GLU A 3 9.47 25.71 47.56
CA GLU A 3 9.02 25.75 46.17
C GLU A 3 8.82 24.33 45.65
N SER A 4 7.63 24.04 45.13
CA SER A 4 7.39 22.92 44.23
C SER A 4 8.19 23.16 42.95
N LYS A 5 9.26 22.38 42.75
CA LYS A 5 9.93 22.29 41.45
C LYS A 5 8.94 21.67 40.47
N GLU A 6 8.30 22.51 39.66
CA GLU A 6 7.64 22.08 38.44
C GLU A 6 8.67 21.38 37.56
N ASN A 7 8.43 20.09 37.37
CA ASN A 7 9.23 19.23 36.54
C ASN A 7 8.91 19.60 35.08
N ASN A 8 9.60 20.60 34.54
CA ASN A 8 9.55 20.96 33.12
C ASN A 8 10.21 19.84 32.30
N GLY A 9 9.47 18.73 32.13
CA GLY A 9 9.79 17.72 31.14
C GLY A 9 9.69 18.36 29.76
N VAL A 10 10.83 18.53 29.10
CA VAL A 10 10.89 19.00 27.72
C VAL A 10 10.17 17.97 26.85
N GLU A 11 8.93 18.27 26.48
CA GLU A 11 8.14 17.42 25.58
C GLU A 11 8.86 17.36 24.23
N MET A 12 9.42 16.19 23.90
CA MET A 12 10.17 16.02 22.65
C MET A 12 9.25 16.23 21.46
N SER A 13 9.72 16.99 20.46
CA SER A 13 8.97 17.16 19.21
C SER A 13 8.66 15.81 18.54
N LYS A 14 7.53 15.72 17.81
CA LYS A 14 7.16 14.51 17.04
C LYS A 14 8.29 13.98 16.14
N ASN A 15 9.11 14.88 15.59
CA ASN A 15 10.26 14.51 14.76
C ASN A 15 11.41 13.90 15.58
N ALA A 16 11.64 14.38 16.80
CA ALA A 16 12.63 13.81 17.71
C ALA A 16 12.19 12.42 18.18
N LEU A 17 10.92 12.26 18.56
CA LEU A 17 10.31 10.96 18.88
C LEU A 17 10.48 9.97 17.73
N PHE A 18 10.16 10.36 16.50
CA PHE A 18 10.32 9.50 15.33
C PHE A 18 11.78 9.08 15.09
N ARG A 19 12.75 9.97 15.30
CA ARG A 19 14.18 9.66 15.13
C ARG A 19 14.73 8.75 16.23
N ALA A 20 14.13 8.78 17.41
CA ALA A 20 14.48 7.92 18.53
C ALA A 20 13.99 6.47 18.38
N ILE A 21 13.11 6.19 17.41
CA ILE A 21 12.70 4.82 17.09
C ILE A 21 13.93 4.04 16.60
N GLU A 22 14.17 2.89 17.24
CA GLU A 22 15.22 1.93 16.91
C GLU A 22 14.58 0.67 16.28
N PRO A 23 14.56 0.55 14.94
CA PRO A 23 13.94 -0.57 14.26
C PRO A 23 14.61 -1.89 14.60
N SER A 24 13.85 -2.97 14.63
CA SER A 24 14.38 -4.32 14.81
C SER A 24 15.36 -4.69 13.69
N SER A 25 16.33 -5.57 14.02
CA SER A 25 17.32 -6.05 13.04
C SER A 25 16.68 -6.72 11.83
N SER A 26 15.53 -7.38 11.99
CA SER A 26 14.79 -8.00 10.89
C SER A 26 14.21 -6.97 9.92
N ILE A 27 13.63 -5.87 10.41
CA ILE A 27 13.11 -4.79 9.55
C ILE A 27 14.26 -4.09 8.82
N VAL A 28 15.37 -3.81 9.52
CA VAL A 28 16.56 -3.19 8.92
C VAL A 28 17.13 -4.07 7.81
N SER A 29 17.30 -5.37 8.08
CA SER A 29 17.81 -6.33 7.08
C SER A 29 16.88 -6.38 5.87
N PHE A 30 15.56 -6.47 6.09
CA PHE A 30 14.59 -6.45 4.98
C PHE A 30 14.69 -5.19 4.12
N VAL A 31 14.86 -4.01 4.75
CA VAL A 31 15.03 -2.73 4.03
C VAL A 31 16.30 -2.71 3.19
N GLU A 32 17.42 -3.23 3.72
CA GLU A 32 18.68 -3.31 2.99
C GLU A 32 18.62 -4.34 1.85
N ASP A 33 18.14 -5.56 2.13
CA ASP A 33 18.05 -6.67 1.17
C ASP A 33 17.16 -6.35 -0.02
N ASN A 34 16.11 -5.54 0.20
CA ASN A 34 15.18 -5.09 -0.85
C ASN A 34 15.52 -3.71 -1.41
N LEU A 35 16.66 -3.14 -1.02
CA LEU A 35 17.14 -1.80 -1.41
C LEU A 35 16.07 -0.71 -1.27
N LEU A 36 15.24 -0.82 -0.23
CA LEU A 36 14.22 0.16 0.09
C LEU A 36 14.88 1.43 0.63
N GLY A 37 14.21 2.57 0.43
CA GLY A 37 14.75 3.87 0.77
C GLY A 37 15.42 4.59 -0.41
N ARG A 38 15.66 5.88 -0.21
CA ARG A 38 16.35 6.78 -1.13
C ARG A 38 17.83 6.39 -1.21
N ARG A 39 18.23 5.77 -2.32
CA ARG A 39 19.62 5.38 -2.60
C ARG A 39 20.18 6.19 -3.77
N ARG A 40 21.52 6.31 -3.80
CA ARG A 40 22.21 6.93 -4.93
C ARG A 40 22.14 5.97 -6.12
N GLU A 41 22.00 6.51 -7.32
CA GLU A 41 21.93 5.70 -8.55
C GLU A 41 23.13 4.77 -8.72
N ARG A 42 24.35 5.26 -8.43
CA ARG A 42 25.57 4.45 -8.43
C ARG A 42 25.48 3.22 -7.52
N THR A 43 24.75 3.29 -6.41
CA THR A 43 24.55 2.16 -5.51
C THR A 43 23.69 1.08 -6.18
N LEU A 44 22.64 1.47 -6.89
CA LEU A 44 21.76 0.56 -7.63
C LEU A 44 22.51 -0.10 -8.80
N GLN A 45 23.30 0.68 -9.55
CA GLN A 45 24.12 0.17 -10.66
C GLN A 45 25.17 -0.85 -10.19
N ARG A 46 25.87 -0.57 -9.08
CA ARG A 46 26.84 -1.50 -8.47
C ARG A 46 26.20 -2.80 -7.99
N ALA A 47 24.93 -2.76 -7.58
CA ALA A 47 24.16 -3.93 -7.20
C ALA A 47 23.60 -4.71 -8.41
N GLY A 48 23.92 -4.30 -9.64
CA GLY A 48 23.56 -5.02 -10.87
C GLY A 48 22.18 -4.69 -11.44
N TYR A 49 21.53 -3.62 -10.96
CA TYR A 49 20.23 -3.18 -11.47
C TYR A 49 20.38 -2.26 -12.68
N ASN A 50 19.53 -2.46 -13.69
CA ASN A 50 19.43 -1.55 -14.82
C ASN A 50 18.64 -0.29 -14.40
N THR A 51 19.33 0.84 -14.17
CA THR A 51 18.69 2.10 -13.73
C THR A 51 17.99 2.86 -14.86
N GLU A 52 18.11 2.42 -16.12
CA GLU A 52 17.46 3.05 -17.27
C GLU A 52 15.97 2.70 -17.40
N ILE A 53 15.52 1.64 -16.71
CA ILE A 53 14.10 1.26 -16.69
C ILE A 53 13.33 2.01 -15.60
N SER A 54 12.02 2.12 -15.79
CA SER A 54 11.14 2.85 -14.86
C SER A 54 10.96 2.21 -13.49
N ALA A 55 11.34 0.93 -13.29
CA ALA A 55 11.24 0.21 -12.02
C ALA A 55 12.42 -0.81 -11.87
N PRO A 56 13.67 -0.32 -11.72
CA PRO A 56 14.91 -1.11 -11.78
C PRO A 56 14.95 -2.35 -10.88
N LEU A 57 14.50 -2.21 -9.63
CA LEU A 57 14.53 -3.22 -8.57
C LEU A 57 13.49 -4.34 -8.73
N ASP A 58 12.49 -4.15 -9.61
CA ASP A 58 11.56 -5.23 -9.93
C ASP A 58 12.18 -6.26 -10.88
N ASN A 59 13.35 -5.96 -11.47
CA ASN A 59 14.13 -6.89 -12.28
C ASN A 59 15.15 -7.66 -11.42
N VAL A 60 15.51 -8.86 -11.88
CA VAL A 60 16.56 -9.69 -11.26
C VAL A 60 17.93 -9.13 -11.65
N PRO A 61 18.78 -8.67 -10.72
CA PRO A 61 20.16 -8.30 -11.02
C PRO A 61 20.92 -9.46 -11.66
N PHE A 62 21.80 -9.16 -12.63
CA PHE A 62 22.72 -10.11 -13.28
C PHE A 62 22.12 -11.27 -14.09
N SER A 63 20.79 -11.47 -14.14
CA SER A 63 20.19 -12.31 -15.19
C SER A 63 20.56 -11.71 -16.55
N SER A 64 20.93 -12.46 -17.58
CA SER A 64 21.24 -11.95 -18.93
C SER A 64 20.24 -12.43 -20.01
N GLY A 65 19.27 -13.26 -19.64
CA GLY A 65 18.26 -13.82 -20.54
C GLY A 65 16.92 -13.06 -20.54
N SER A 66 15.99 -13.51 -21.39
CA SER A 66 14.58 -13.05 -21.43
C SER A 66 13.79 -13.32 -20.14
N GLU A 67 14.40 -14.02 -19.18
CA GLU A 67 13.89 -14.20 -17.82
C GLU A 67 13.82 -12.88 -17.03
N ARG A 68 14.62 -11.86 -17.39
CA ARG A 68 14.61 -10.48 -16.83
C ARG A 68 13.22 -9.85 -16.78
N GLU A 69 12.32 -10.26 -17.66
CA GLU A 69 10.99 -9.66 -17.83
C GLU A 69 9.89 -10.41 -17.08
N ARG A 70 10.18 -11.63 -16.58
CA ARG A 70 9.13 -12.50 -16.07
C ARG A 70 8.84 -12.16 -14.61
N ILE A 71 7.67 -11.59 -14.38
CA ILE A 71 7.07 -11.50 -13.05
C ILE A 71 7.06 -12.91 -12.45
N GLU A 72 7.87 -13.20 -11.43
CA GLU A 72 8.04 -14.57 -10.93
C GLU A 72 6.72 -15.22 -10.50
N VAL A 73 5.82 -14.41 -9.93
CA VAL A 73 4.50 -14.83 -9.48
C VAL A 73 3.55 -14.92 -10.69
N PRO A 74 3.17 -16.12 -11.18
CA PRO A 74 2.48 -16.26 -12.46
C PRO A 74 1.13 -15.53 -12.53
N LEU A 75 0.46 -15.36 -11.39
CA LEU A 75 -0.81 -14.63 -11.29
C LEU A 75 -0.69 -13.20 -11.83
N PHE A 76 0.41 -12.52 -11.54
CA PHE A 76 0.63 -11.12 -11.92
C PHE A 76 1.18 -10.98 -13.35
N ARG A 77 1.47 -12.08 -14.06
CA ARG A 77 1.74 -12.08 -15.51
C ARG A 77 0.46 -11.92 -16.34
N ASN A 78 -0.70 -12.19 -15.75
CA ASN A 78 -1.97 -12.02 -16.45
C ASN A 78 -2.22 -10.55 -16.75
N LYS A 79 -2.96 -10.31 -17.83
CA LYS A 79 -3.41 -8.97 -18.17
C LYS A 79 -4.38 -8.44 -17.10
N LEU A 80 -4.19 -7.18 -16.73
CA LEU A 80 -5.06 -6.41 -15.87
C LEU A 80 -6.10 -5.71 -16.74
N GLU A 81 -7.36 -6.12 -16.62
CA GLU A 81 -8.44 -5.62 -17.47
C GLU A 81 -9.48 -4.90 -16.64
N PHE A 82 -9.65 -3.60 -16.89
CA PHE A 82 -10.77 -2.85 -16.34
C PHE A 82 -12.09 -3.43 -16.85
N PHE A 83 -13.04 -3.69 -15.96
CA PHE A 83 -14.35 -4.22 -16.36
C PHE A 83 -15.56 -3.53 -15.73
N ALA A 84 -15.40 -2.82 -14.61
CA ALA A 84 -16.49 -2.10 -13.97
C ALA A 84 -16.00 -0.92 -13.14
N ALA A 85 -16.87 0.10 -13.02
CA ALA A 85 -16.71 1.20 -12.08
C ALA A 85 -18.05 1.44 -11.37
N ALA A 86 -18.06 1.37 -10.05
CA ALA A 86 -19.25 1.58 -9.23
C ALA A 86 -19.24 2.96 -8.59
N LYS A 87 -20.34 3.71 -8.73
CA LYS A 87 -20.59 5.01 -8.08
C LYS A 87 -21.47 4.89 -6.84
N THR A 88 -22.27 3.83 -6.78
CA THR A 88 -23.21 3.52 -5.70
C THR A 88 -23.15 2.03 -5.39
N SER A 89 -23.61 1.63 -4.19
CA SER A 89 -23.58 0.23 -3.78
C SER A 89 -24.42 -0.68 -4.68
N SER A 90 -25.51 -0.18 -5.22
CA SER A 90 -26.34 -0.88 -6.21
C SER A 90 -25.66 -1.13 -7.56
N SER A 91 -24.59 -0.38 -7.87
CA SER A 91 -23.80 -0.52 -9.10
C SER A 91 -22.58 -1.44 -8.93
N LEU A 92 -22.41 -2.06 -7.77
CA LEU A 92 -21.32 -3.02 -7.55
C LEU A 92 -21.54 -4.26 -8.43
N PRO A 93 -20.50 -4.73 -9.16
CA PRO A 93 -20.61 -5.93 -9.98
C PRO A 93 -20.82 -7.17 -9.09
N SER A 94 -21.22 -8.29 -9.71
CA SER A 94 -21.34 -9.58 -9.02
C SER A 94 -20.02 -9.98 -8.31
N PRO A 95 -20.07 -10.51 -7.08
CA PRO A 95 -18.89 -10.87 -6.29
C PRO A 95 -18.34 -12.27 -6.66
N ASP A 96 -18.06 -12.49 -7.95
CA ASP A 96 -17.81 -13.85 -8.49
C ASP A 96 -16.42 -14.40 -8.19
N LEU A 97 -15.44 -13.52 -7.96
CA LEU A 97 -14.05 -13.89 -7.69
C LEU A 97 -13.54 -13.19 -6.43
N PRO A 98 -12.53 -13.76 -5.76
CA PRO A 98 -11.86 -13.08 -4.65
C PRO A 98 -11.37 -11.69 -5.04
N GLU A 99 -11.56 -10.73 -4.14
CA GLU A 99 -11.20 -9.33 -4.34
C GLU A 99 -10.10 -8.91 -3.36
N ILE A 100 -9.09 -8.22 -3.89
CA ILE A 100 -8.12 -7.45 -3.11
C ILE A 100 -8.34 -5.97 -3.41
N ALA A 101 -8.79 -5.23 -2.40
CA ALA A 101 -9.01 -3.80 -2.54
C ALA A 101 -7.77 -3.01 -2.15
N PHE A 102 -7.57 -1.86 -2.78
CA PHE A 102 -6.50 -0.92 -2.47
C PHE A 102 -7.15 0.37 -1.98
N ALA A 103 -6.81 0.79 -0.77
CA ALA A 103 -7.32 1.98 -0.12
C ALA A 103 -6.17 2.91 0.26
N GLY A 104 -6.44 4.19 0.44
CA GLY A 104 -5.44 5.12 0.91
C GLY A 104 -5.80 6.57 0.60
N CYS A 105 -5.07 7.50 1.20
CA CYS A 105 -5.21 8.91 0.89
C CYS A 105 -4.97 9.22 -0.59
N SER A 106 -5.58 10.29 -1.08
CA SER A 106 -5.28 10.82 -2.41
C SER A 106 -3.77 11.03 -2.61
N ASN A 107 -3.28 10.70 -3.81
CA ASN A 107 -1.87 10.78 -4.19
C ASN A 107 -0.90 9.94 -3.34
N VAL A 108 -1.38 8.93 -2.59
CA VAL A 108 -0.50 8.00 -1.86
C VAL A 108 0.30 7.08 -2.80
N GLY A 109 -0.08 6.98 -4.08
CA GLY A 109 0.58 6.12 -5.08
C GLY A 109 -0.18 4.84 -5.42
N LYS A 110 -1.50 4.81 -5.17
CA LYS A 110 -2.35 3.64 -5.39
C LYS A 110 -2.42 3.15 -6.84
N SER A 111 -2.72 4.05 -7.79
CA SER A 111 -2.73 3.70 -9.22
C SER A 111 -1.34 3.30 -9.71
N SER A 112 -0.28 3.98 -9.24
CA SER A 112 1.10 3.63 -9.55
C SER A 112 1.45 2.22 -9.06
N LEU A 113 0.98 1.85 -7.87
CA LEU A 113 1.18 0.52 -7.31
C LEU A 113 0.45 -0.55 -8.12
N LEU A 114 -0.81 -0.33 -8.50
CA LEU A 114 -1.57 -1.25 -9.36
C LEU A 114 -0.84 -1.52 -10.68
N ASN A 115 -0.39 -0.47 -11.36
CA ASN A 115 0.37 -0.60 -12.60
C ASN A 115 1.71 -1.33 -12.38
N SER A 116 2.40 -1.07 -11.25
CA SER A 116 3.67 -1.72 -10.90
C SER A 116 3.48 -3.21 -10.60
N LEU A 117 2.36 -3.61 -9.99
CA LEU A 117 2.07 -5.01 -9.67
C LEU A 117 1.97 -5.88 -10.92
N THR A 118 1.51 -5.33 -12.05
CA THR A 118 1.30 -6.09 -13.30
C THR A 118 2.27 -5.71 -14.42
N ARG A 119 3.12 -4.70 -14.22
CA ARG A 119 3.96 -4.06 -15.26
C ARG A 119 3.15 -3.54 -16.44
N GLN A 120 1.91 -3.12 -16.20
CA GLN A 120 1.01 -2.57 -17.21
C GLN A 120 0.73 -1.10 -16.90
N TRP A 121 1.40 -0.22 -17.64
CA TRP A 121 1.27 1.21 -17.46
C TRP A 121 -0.01 1.74 -18.11
N GLY A 122 -0.70 2.64 -17.42
CA GLY A 122 -1.90 3.31 -17.93
C GLY A 122 -3.23 2.60 -17.66
N MET A 123 -3.24 1.39 -17.10
CA MET A 123 -4.48 0.67 -16.78
C MET A 123 -5.22 1.31 -15.61
N ALA A 124 -4.53 1.56 -14.50
CA ALA A 124 -5.04 2.42 -13.45
C ALA A 124 -4.59 3.86 -13.75
N ARG A 125 -5.57 4.78 -13.93
CA ARG A 125 -5.27 6.19 -14.21
C ARG A 125 -4.48 6.80 -13.04
N THR A 126 -3.26 7.22 -13.32
CA THR A 126 -2.41 8.03 -12.43
C THR A 126 -2.67 9.50 -12.74
N SER A 127 -3.38 10.20 -11.87
CA SER A 127 -3.59 11.66 -11.97
C SER A 127 -3.02 12.30 -10.71
N ASP A 128 -2.24 13.36 -10.89
CA ASP A 128 -1.72 14.16 -9.77
C ASP A 128 -2.81 15.05 -9.14
N LYS A 129 -3.91 15.30 -9.87
CA LYS A 129 -5.06 16.06 -9.36
C LYS A 129 -5.86 15.19 -8.37
N PRO A 130 -5.94 15.59 -7.08
CA PRO A 130 -6.82 14.94 -6.11
C PRO A 130 -8.29 15.08 -6.56
N GLY A 131 -9.09 14.02 -6.42
CA GLY A 131 -10.55 14.09 -6.64
C GLY A 131 -11.07 13.33 -7.86
N LEU A 132 -10.18 12.82 -8.72
CA LEU A 132 -10.59 12.31 -10.03
C LEU A 132 -11.30 10.96 -9.96
N THR A 133 -10.89 10.09 -9.04
CA THR A 133 -11.51 8.78 -8.85
C THR A 133 -12.55 8.88 -7.75
N GLN A 134 -13.82 9.02 -8.15
CA GLN A 134 -15.00 8.97 -7.27
C GLN A 134 -15.70 7.61 -7.29
N THR A 135 -15.16 6.66 -8.06
CA THR A 135 -15.71 5.33 -8.27
C THR A 135 -14.83 4.26 -7.64
N ILE A 136 -15.44 3.17 -7.22
CA ILE A 136 -14.72 1.92 -6.99
C ILE A 136 -14.47 1.28 -8.35
N ASN A 137 -13.21 1.14 -8.76
CA ASN A 137 -12.86 0.55 -10.04
C ASN A 137 -12.43 -0.91 -9.88
N PHE A 138 -12.95 -1.77 -10.73
CA PHE A 138 -12.68 -3.20 -10.69
C PHE A 138 -11.86 -3.64 -11.89
N PHE A 139 -10.81 -4.41 -11.62
CA PHE A 139 -9.90 -4.95 -12.60
C PHE A 139 -9.79 -6.46 -12.47
N LYS A 140 -9.94 -7.18 -13.58
CA LYS A 140 -9.68 -8.62 -13.67
C LYS A 140 -8.18 -8.85 -13.78
N LEU A 141 -7.62 -9.68 -12.89
CA LEU A 141 -6.26 -10.19 -12.98
C LEU A 141 -6.31 -11.68 -13.34
N GLY A 142 -6.51 -11.95 -14.63
CA GLY A 142 -6.81 -13.28 -15.11
C GLY A 142 -8.11 -13.85 -14.52
N PRO A 143 -8.29 -15.19 -14.50
CA PRO A 143 -9.56 -15.81 -14.13
C PRO A 143 -9.72 -16.06 -12.61
N LYS A 144 -8.79 -15.58 -11.77
CA LYS A 144 -8.70 -16.01 -10.35
C LYS A 144 -8.86 -14.89 -9.33
N LEU A 145 -8.67 -13.64 -9.73
CA LEU A 145 -8.58 -12.54 -8.78
C LEU A 145 -9.07 -11.24 -9.41
N HIS A 146 -9.81 -10.47 -8.63
CA HIS A 146 -10.10 -9.07 -8.93
C HIS A 146 -9.21 -8.17 -8.06
N LEU A 147 -8.59 -7.18 -8.70
CA LEU A 147 -7.99 -6.04 -8.00
C LEU A 147 -9.00 -4.89 -8.01
N VAL A 148 -9.21 -4.27 -6.86
CA VAL A 148 -10.22 -3.23 -6.68
C VAL A 148 -9.55 -1.95 -6.23
N ASP A 149 -9.68 -0.88 -7.01
CA ASP A 149 -9.16 0.43 -6.68
C ASP A 149 -10.24 1.23 -5.97
N LEU A 150 -10.10 1.43 -4.65
CA LEU A 150 -11.02 2.29 -3.93
C LEU A 150 -10.70 3.76 -4.24
N PRO A 151 -11.74 4.61 -4.31
CA PRO A 151 -11.53 6.04 -4.47
C PRO A 151 -10.70 6.55 -3.26
N GLY A 152 -9.71 7.41 -3.49
CA GLY A 152 -8.81 7.83 -2.41
C GLY A 152 -9.48 8.83 -1.48
N TYR A 153 -9.26 8.77 -0.17
CA TYR A 153 -9.85 9.74 0.77
C TYR A 153 -8.95 10.96 1.03
N GLY A 154 -9.49 11.95 1.74
CA GLY A 154 -8.76 13.17 2.11
C GLY A 154 -8.84 14.30 1.08
N PHE A 155 -9.91 14.34 0.26
CA PHE A 155 -10.18 15.46 -0.64
C PHE A 155 -10.52 16.72 0.18
N ALA A 156 -9.53 17.56 0.47
CA ALA A 156 -9.76 18.82 1.18
C ALA A 156 -10.78 19.72 0.46
N TYR A 157 -10.82 19.65 -0.89
CA TYR A 157 -11.61 20.53 -1.75
C TYR A 157 -12.91 19.91 -2.29
N ALA A 158 -13.24 18.65 -1.95
CA ALA A 158 -14.52 18.07 -2.35
C ALA A 158 -15.66 18.62 -1.48
N LYS A 159 -16.84 18.79 -2.09
CA LYS A 159 -18.07 19.13 -1.38
C LYS A 159 -18.42 18.05 -0.34
N GLU A 160 -19.13 18.44 0.70
CA GLU A 160 -19.46 17.57 1.83
C GLU A 160 -20.30 16.37 1.38
N GLU A 161 -21.27 16.57 0.48
CA GLU A 161 -22.13 15.50 -0.04
C GLU A 161 -21.34 14.45 -0.83
N VAL A 162 -20.25 14.86 -1.50
CA VAL A 162 -19.37 13.94 -2.24
C VAL A 162 -18.51 13.11 -1.27
N LYS A 163 -18.14 13.69 -0.13
CA LYS A 163 -17.42 12.97 0.92
C LYS A 163 -18.34 11.95 1.58
N ASP A 164 -19.56 12.33 1.92
CA ASP A 164 -20.52 11.43 2.58
C ASP A 164 -20.90 10.24 1.70
N ALA A 165 -21.21 10.48 0.42
CA ALA A 165 -21.52 9.41 -0.52
C ALA A 165 -20.33 8.46 -0.75
N TRP A 166 -19.10 9.01 -0.75
CA TRP A 166 -17.87 8.21 -0.81
C TRP A 166 -17.70 7.37 0.46
N GLU A 167 -17.90 7.97 1.64
CA GLU A 167 -17.76 7.30 2.93
C GLU A 167 -18.78 6.17 3.06
N GLU A 168 -20.02 6.38 2.64
CA GLU A 168 -21.07 5.36 2.62
C GLU A 168 -20.73 4.20 1.66
N LEU A 169 -20.32 4.51 0.43
CA LEU A 169 -19.97 3.50 -0.57
C LEU A 169 -18.79 2.63 -0.11
N VAL A 170 -17.72 3.25 0.40
CA VAL A 170 -16.55 2.53 0.89
C VAL A 170 -16.90 1.74 2.14
N LYS A 171 -17.70 2.31 3.04
CA LYS A 171 -18.16 1.62 4.24
C LYS A 171 -18.95 0.37 3.89
N GLU A 172 -19.92 0.47 2.99
CA GLU A 172 -20.71 -0.67 2.55
C GLU A 172 -19.85 -1.72 1.86
N TYR A 173 -18.97 -1.31 0.95
CA TYR A 173 -18.06 -2.23 0.27
C TYR A 173 -17.15 -2.97 1.25
N VAL A 174 -16.48 -2.25 2.15
CA VAL A 174 -15.53 -2.87 3.10
C VAL A 174 -16.24 -3.80 4.09
N THR A 175 -17.45 -3.46 4.52
CA THR A 175 -18.15 -4.23 5.56
C THR A 175 -19.01 -5.38 5.03
N ARG A 176 -19.58 -5.28 3.82
CA ARG A 176 -20.58 -6.24 3.32
C ARG A 176 -20.09 -7.10 2.14
N ARG A 177 -18.99 -6.74 1.48
CA ARG A 177 -18.55 -7.44 0.26
C ARG A 177 -17.98 -8.83 0.57
N SER A 178 -18.75 -9.87 0.27
CA SER A 178 -18.37 -11.28 0.55
C SER A 178 -17.12 -11.77 -0.20
N SER A 179 -16.88 -11.24 -1.41
CA SER A 179 -15.69 -11.52 -2.22
C SER A 179 -14.43 -10.83 -1.71
N LEU A 180 -14.54 -9.78 -0.89
CA LEU A 180 -13.40 -9.04 -0.37
C LEU A 180 -12.62 -9.90 0.62
N LYS A 181 -11.38 -10.23 0.26
CA LYS A 181 -10.49 -11.07 1.09
C LYS A 181 -9.37 -10.28 1.77
N ARG A 182 -9.00 -9.13 1.22
CA ARG A 182 -7.96 -8.27 1.79
C ARG A 182 -8.10 -6.83 1.32
N VAL A 183 -7.94 -5.89 2.24
CA VAL A 183 -7.72 -4.47 1.91
C VAL A 183 -6.22 -4.14 2.08
N CYS A 184 -5.56 -3.72 1.00
CA CYS A 184 -4.24 -3.11 1.06
C CYS A 184 -4.41 -1.63 1.39
N LEU A 185 -4.11 -1.25 2.64
CA LEU A 185 -4.18 0.13 3.09
C LEU A 185 -2.83 0.81 2.86
N LEU A 186 -2.79 1.69 1.87
CA LEU A 186 -1.56 2.38 1.45
C LEU A 186 -1.30 3.58 2.34
N VAL A 187 -0.06 3.69 2.80
CA VAL A 187 0.42 4.79 3.63
C VAL A 187 1.68 5.36 2.98
N ASP A 188 1.77 6.69 2.85
CA ASP A 188 2.96 7.36 2.32
C ASP A 188 4.06 7.31 3.40
N THR A 189 5.21 6.71 3.09
CA THR A 189 6.28 6.48 4.07
C THR A 189 6.78 7.78 4.72
N LYS A 190 6.77 8.89 3.97
CA LYS A 190 7.23 10.20 4.48
C LYS A 190 6.33 10.71 5.60
N TRP A 191 5.01 10.60 5.41
CA TRP A 191 4.02 11.20 6.29
C TRP A 191 3.52 10.24 7.38
N GLY A 192 3.51 8.94 7.10
CA GLY A 192 2.92 7.93 7.99
C GLY A 192 1.40 7.97 8.01
N MET A 193 0.82 7.27 8.98
CA MET A 193 -0.63 7.15 9.12
C MET A 193 -1.28 8.49 9.47
N LYS A 194 -2.37 8.80 8.79
CA LYS A 194 -3.24 9.95 9.00
C LYS A 194 -4.50 9.53 9.78
N PRO A 195 -5.23 10.48 10.39
CA PRO A 195 -6.46 10.18 11.14
C PRO A 195 -7.48 9.34 10.36
N ARG A 196 -7.73 9.69 9.09
CA ARG A 196 -8.64 8.93 8.19
C ARG A 196 -8.19 7.50 7.91
N ASP A 197 -6.88 7.21 7.99
CA ASP A 197 -6.41 5.82 7.91
C ASP A 197 -6.88 5.03 9.15
N GLY A 198 -6.92 5.68 10.31
CA GLY A 198 -7.42 5.12 11.57
C GLY A 198 -8.92 4.82 11.52
N GLU A 199 -9.74 5.75 11.03
CA GLU A 199 -11.19 5.55 10.85
C GLU A 199 -11.50 4.31 9.99
N LEU A 200 -10.77 4.14 8.89
CA LEU A 200 -10.91 2.97 8.01
C LEU A 200 -10.42 1.68 8.69
N ILE A 201 -9.35 1.76 9.50
CA ILE A 201 -8.89 0.62 10.30
C ILE A 201 -9.94 0.20 11.33
N ASP A 202 -10.51 1.16 12.05
CA ASP A 202 -11.54 0.88 13.06
C ASP A 202 -12.75 0.20 12.42
N LEU A 203 -13.16 0.66 11.24
CA LEU A 203 -14.22 0.02 10.46
C LEU A 203 -13.86 -1.42 10.04
N MET A 204 -12.63 -1.64 9.59
CA MET A 204 -12.16 -2.97 9.19
C MET A 204 -12.03 -3.92 10.38
N GLU A 205 -11.60 -3.44 11.55
CA GLU A 205 -11.57 -4.23 12.78
C GLU A 205 -12.97 -4.60 13.27
N GLN A 206 -13.92 -3.66 13.25
CA GLN A 206 -15.32 -3.92 13.62
C GLN A 206 -15.97 -4.95 12.70
N SER A 207 -15.71 -4.88 11.40
CA SER A 207 -16.23 -5.83 10.40
C SER A 207 -15.40 -7.11 10.24
N ARG A 208 -14.28 -7.23 10.98
CA ARG A 208 -13.31 -8.33 10.85
C ARG A 208 -12.72 -8.48 9.44
N THR A 209 -12.71 -7.40 8.68
CA THR A 209 -12.16 -7.34 7.33
C THR A 209 -10.64 -7.32 7.40
N LYS A 210 -10.00 -8.33 6.81
CA LYS A 210 -8.54 -8.42 6.83
C LYS A 210 -7.92 -7.28 6.03
N TYR A 211 -6.95 -6.59 6.62
CA TYR A 211 -6.22 -5.53 5.94
C TYR A 211 -4.72 -5.68 6.13
N GLN A 212 -3.95 -5.21 5.16
CA GLN A 212 -2.49 -5.21 5.21
C GLN A 212 -2.00 -3.81 4.90
N ILE A 213 -1.14 -3.28 5.77
CA ILE A 213 -0.52 -1.98 5.52
C ILE A 213 0.52 -2.13 4.40
N VAL A 214 0.52 -1.17 3.48
CA VAL A 214 1.53 -1.05 2.43
C VAL A 214 2.16 0.34 2.49
N LEU A 215 3.38 0.42 2.99
CA LEU A 215 4.21 1.62 2.94
C LEU A 215 4.67 1.87 1.50
N THR A 216 4.29 3.02 0.95
CA THR A 216 4.56 3.41 -0.44
C THR A 216 5.58 4.54 -0.51
N LYS A 217 6.13 4.76 -1.71
CA LYS A 217 7.12 5.83 -2.00
C LYS A 217 8.33 5.79 -1.06
N THR A 218 8.76 4.58 -0.71
CA THR A 218 9.92 4.37 0.17
C THR A 218 11.18 5.04 -0.36
N ASP A 219 11.29 5.22 -1.68
CA ASP A 219 12.37 5.93 -2.38
C ASP A 219 12.50 7.43 -2.04
N LEU A 220 11.53 8.03 -1.36
CA LEU A 220 11.56 9.45 -0.98
C LEU A 220 12.23 9.73 0.37
N VAL A 221 12.48 8.69 1.18
CA VAL A 221 13.06 8.83 2.53
C VAL A 221 14.28 7.95 2.70
N LEU A 222 15.14 8.24 3.68
CA LEU A 222 16.31 7.41 3.94
C LEU A 222 15.90 5.97 4.36
N PRO A 223 16.70 4.94 4.03
CA PRO A 223 16.40 3.54 4.40
C PRO A 223 16.02 3.37 5.88
N MET A 224 16.79 3.97 6.79
CA MET A 224 16.49 3.93 8.22
C MET A 224 15.11 4.54 8.57
N ASN A 225 14.67 5.57 7.86
CA ASN A 225 13.34 6.15 8.09
C ASN A 225 12.22 5.25 7.53
N VAL A 226 12.48 4.43 6.50
CA VAL A 226 11.55 3.38 6.09
C VAL A 226 11.38 2.37 7.23
N ALA A 227 12.49 1.89 7.79
CA ALA A 227 12.49 0.93 8.89
C ALA A 227 11.79 1.47 10.15
N ARG A 228 12.07 2.72 10.53
CA ARG A 228 11.39 3.40 11.64
C ARG A 228 9.90 3.52 11.43
N ARG A 229 9.48 3.90 10.22
CA ARG A 229 8.06 4.01 9.89
C ARG A 229 7.36 2.66 9.92
N ALA A 230 8.02 1.61 9.47
CA ALA A 230 7.48 0.26 9.55
C ALA A 230 7.25 -0.14 11.02
N MET A 231 8.28 -0.02 11.86
CA MET A 231 8.17 -0.36 13.28
C MET A 231 7.10 0.46 14.02
N GLU A 232 7.05 1.77 13.77
CA GLU A 232 6.04 2.66 14.36
C GLU A 232 4.61 2.15 14.10
N ILE A 233 4.33 1.74 12.85
CA ILE A 233 3.01 1.26 12.46
C ILE A 233 2.76 -0.16 12.97
N GLU A 234 3.75 -1.06 12.91
CA GLU A 234 3.59 -2.42 13.43
C GLU A 234 3.29 -2.42 14.93
N GLU A 235 3.98 -1.59 15.72
CA GLU A 235 3.69 -1.46 17.16
C GLU A 235 2.31 -0.85 17.40
N LYS A 236 1.89 0.15 16.62
CA LYS A 236 0.53 0.72 16.71
C LYS A 236 -0.56 -0.31 16.41
N LEU A 237 -0.30 -1.25 15.49
CA LEU A 237 -1.27 -2.24 15.03
C LEU A 237 -1.11 -3.61 15.72
N LYS A 238 -0.23 -3.73 16.71
CA LYS A 238 0.11 -4.99 17.38
C LYS A 238 -1.07 -5.70 18.04
N LEU A 239 -2.03 -4.92 18.53
CA LEU A 239 -3.24 -5.43 19.20
C LEU A 239 -4.42 -5.62 18.24
N MET A 240 -4.29 -5.21 16.98
CA MET A 240 -5.34 -5.28 15.96
C MET A 240 -5.43 -6.70 15.40
N LYS A 241 -6.63 -7.28 15.35
CA LYS A 241 -6.84 -8.70 15.02
C LYS A 241 -7.02 -8.94 13.52
N SER A 242 -7.44 -7.90 12.81
CA SER A 242 -7.71 -7.95 11.37
C SER A 242 -6.51 -7.48 10.54
N ALA A 243 -5.55 -6.79 11.18
CA ALA A 243 -4.24 -6.51 10.62
C ALA A 243 -3.50 -7.79 10.21
N VAL A 244 -3.02 -7.83 8.96
CA VAL A 244 -2.17 -8.88 8.43
C VAL A 244 -0.72 -8.42 8.49
N GLN A 245 0.10 -9.20 9.18
CA GLN A 245 1.55 -9.00 9.28
C GLN A 245 2.32 -9.97 8.36
N PRO A 246 3.57 -9.63 7.99
CA PRO A 246 4.20 -8.32 8.20
C PRO A 246 3.56 -7.24 7.33
N LEU A 247 3.79 -5.96 7.68
CA LEU A 247 3.45 -4.89 6.74
C LEU A 247 4.39 -4.93 5.53
N MET A 248 3.90 -4.41 4.40
CA MET A 248 4.68 -4.41 3.15
C MET A 248 5.30 -3.03 2.93
N MET A 249 6.50 -3.00 2.38
CA MET A 249 7.21 -1.76 2.00
C MET A 249 7.52 -1.81 0.52
N VAL A 250 7.10 -0.79 -0.23
CA VAL A 250 7.22 -0.76 -1.69
C VAL A 250 7.62 0.60 -2.23
N SER A 251 8.24 0.58 -3.41
CA SER A 251 8.33 1.75 -4.28
C SER A 251 7.92 1.35 -5.70
N SER A 252 6.89 2.01 -6.22
CA SER A 252 6.50 1.89 -7.62
C SER A 252 7.52 2.49 -8.58
N LYS A 253 8.34 3.44 -8.10
CA LYS A 253 9.37 4.10 -8.91
C LYS A 253 10.64 3.26 -9.00
N THR A 254 11.06 2.64 -7.92
CA THR A 254 12.27 1.82 -7.97
C THR A 254 11.95 0.37 -8.24
N GLY A 255 10.72 -0.11 -7.96
CA GLY A 255 10.38 -1.53 -7.98
C GLY A 255 10.65 -2.26 -6.65
N GLY A 256 11.26 -1.58 -5.68
CA GLY A 256 11.64 -2.18 -4.39
C GLY A 256 10.42 -2.77 -3.68
N GLY A 257 10.56 -3.99 -3.17
CA GLY A 257 9.52 -4.72 -2.42
C GLY A 257 8.29 -5.17 -3.21
N ILE A 258 8.17 -4.84 -4.51
CA ILE A 258 7.02 -5.23 -5.35
C ILE A 258 6.91 -6.75 -5.47
N ARG A 259 8.03 -7.46 -5.60
CA ARG A 259 8.08 -8.94 -5.63
C ARG A 259 7.50 -9.55 -4.35
N CYS A 260 7.90 -9.04 -3.18
CA CYS A 260 7.39 -9.51 -1.89
C CYS A 260 5.88 -9.27 -1.79
N LEU A 261 5.40 -8.11 -2.23
CA LEU A 261 3.97 -7.80 -2.24
C LEU A 261 3.21 -8.75 -3.17
N ARG A 262 3.67 -8.99 -4.40
CA ARG A 262 3.04 -9.98 -5.30
C ARG A 262 2.94 -11.36 -4.66
N THR A 263 3.98 -11.78 -3.96
CA THR A 263 4.00 -13.09 -3.27
C THR A 263 2.95 -13.15 -2.17
N ALA A 264 2.87 -12.10 -1.34
CA ALA A 264 1.87 -11.98 -0.28
C ALA A 264 0.43 -11.97 -0.84
N LEU A 265 0.18 -11.20 -1.90
CA LEU A 265 -1.15 -11.09 -2.51
C LEU A 265 -1.56 -12.37 -3.26
N ALA A 266 -0.62 -13.08 -3.88
CA ALA A 266 -0.92 -14.35 -4.55
C ALA A 266 -1.37 -15.46 -3.58
N ALA A 267 -0.98 -15.38 -2.29
CA ALA A 267 -1.50 -16.29 -1.28
C ALA A 267 -3.03 -16.15 -1.11
N VAL A 268 -3.56 -14.92 -1.23
CA VAL A 268 -5.00 -14.65 -1.14
C VAL A 268 -5.78 -15.37 -2.24
N ALA A 269 -5.24 -15.40 -3.46
CA ALA A 269 -5.85 -16.09 -4.60
C ALA A 269 -5.81 -17.63 -4.48
N ARG A 270 -4.91 -18.19 -3.66
CA ARG A 270 -4.80 -19.65 -3.46
C ARG A 270 -5.76 -20.20 -2.41
N VAL A 271 -6.09 -19.40 -1.40
CA VAL A 271 -6.92 -19.82 -0.25
C VAL A 271 -8.36 -20.17 -0.65
N VAL A 272 -8.82 -19.75 -1.83
CA VAL A 272 -10.20 -19.98 -2.31
C VAL A 272 -10.39 -21.37 -2.95
N ARG A 273 -9.36 -22.24 -2.94
CA ARG A 273 -9.46 -23.64 -3.39
C ARG A 273 -10.15 -24.59 -2.40
N ARG A 274 -11.13 -24.13 -1.62
CA ARG A 274 -11.89 -25.00 -0.71
C ARG A 274 -13.38 -24.88 -0.99
#